data_AF-R5GUD5-F1
#
_entry.id   AF-R5GUD5-F1
#
_cell.length_a   1.000
_cell.length_b   1.000
_cell.length_c   1.000
_cell.angle_alpha   90.00
_cell.angle_beta   90.00
_cell.angle_gamma   90.00
#
_symmetry.space_group_name_H-M   'P 1'
#
loop_
_entity.id
_entity.type
_entity.pdbx_description
1 polymer ?
#
loop_
_entity_poly.entity_id
_entity_poly.type
_entity_poly.pdbx_seq_one_letter_code
_entity_poly.pdbx_strand_id
1 'polypeptide(L)' 'MSDGNYNRNLLPYHNYQSGVRAGKAALRQLAIDELRRQIEELRPDLPAGEVEERVARMREKLK' A
#
# COMPACT_ATOMS: atom_id res chain seq x y z
N MET A 1 2.50 -47.28 -18.00
CA MET A 1 3.23 -46.00 -18.16
C MET A 1 2.25 -44.94 -18.59
N SER A 2 1.89 -44.03 -17.68
CA SER A 2 1.33 -42.72 -17.97
C SER A 2 1.74 -41.86 -16.78
N ASP A 3 3.04 -41.57 -16.74
CA ASP A 3 3.60 -40.62 -15.79
C ASP A 3 3.00 -39.26 -16.13
N GLY A 4 1.88 -38.96 -15.47
CA GLY A 4 1.18 -37.70 -15.55
C GLY A 4 2.07 -36.65 -14.92
N ASN A 5 3.07 -36.20 -15.68
CA ASN A 5 3.90 -35.06 -15.39
C ASN A 5 3.03 -33.80 -15.47
N TYR A 6 2.12 -33.66 -14.51
CA TYR A 6 1.54 -32.40 -14.13
C TYR A 6 2.70 -31.59 -13.56
N ASN A 7 3.40 -30.91 -14.46
CA ASN A 7 4.42 -29.93 -14.17
C ASN A 7 3.81 -28.92 -13.18
N ARG A 8 4.03 -29.11 -11.87
CA ARG A 8 3.59 -28.19 -10.81
C ARG A 8 4.14 -26.77 -11.03
N ASN A 9 5.14 -26.63 -11.91
CA ASN A 9 5.74 -25.39 -12.38
C ASN A 9 4.90 -24.62 -13.42
N LEU A 10 3.83 -25.20 -13.97
CA LEU A 10 2.92 -24.52 -14.92
C LEU A 10 1.86 -23.65 -14.24
N LEU A 11 1.68 -23.79 -12.93
CA LEU A 11 0.76 -22.96 -12.17
C LEU A 11 1.56 -21.84 -11.49
N PRO A 12 1.25 -20.55 -11.73
CA PRO A 12 1.92 -19.46 -11.05
C PRO A 12 1.67 -19.56 -9.54
N TYR A 13 2.69 -20.00 -8.80
CA TYR A 13 2.57 -20.47 -7.42
C TYR A 13 2.27 -19.34 -6.41
N HIS A 14 2.29 -18.05 -6.80
CA HIS A 14 2.31 -16.93 -5.84
C HIS A 14 1.49 -15.68 -6.22
N ASN A 15 0.46 -15.78 -7.06
CA ASN A 15 -0.35 -14.60 -7.43
C ASN A 15 -1.08 -13.96 -6.23
N TYR A 16 -1.55 -14.77 -5.27
CA TYR A 16 -2.29 -14.27 -4.11
C TYR A 16 -1.45 -13.44 -3.15
N GLN A 17 -0.18 -13.81 -2.93
CA GLN A 17 0.70 -13.08 -2.01
C GLN A 17 1.16 -11.74 -2.62
N SER A 18 1.32 -11.71 -3.95
CA SER A 18 1.57 -10.49 -4.72
C SER A 18 0.37 -9.53 -4.63
N GLY A 19 -0.85 -10.04 -4.85
CA GLY A 19 -2.08 -9.23 -4.81
C GLY A 19 -2.34 -8.58 -3.45
N VAL A 20 -2.13 -9.32 -2.34
CA VAL A 20 -2.31 -8.76 -0.99
C VAL A 20 -1.26 -7.69 -0.68
N ARG A 21 -0.01 -7.86 -1.11
CA ARG A 21 1.04 -6.85 -0.93
C ARG A 21 0.74 -5.58 -1.74
N ALA A 22 0.31 -5.75 -3.00
CA ALA A 22 -0.11 -4.66 -3.85
C ALA A 22 -1.32 -3.91 -3.26
N GLY A 23 -2.33 -4.63 -2.77
CA GLY A 23 -3.50 -4.05 -2.11
C GLY A 23 -3.14 -3.27 -0.84
N LYS A 24 -2.27 -3.82 0.00
CA LYS A 24 -1.77 -3.10 1.19
C LYS A 24 -1.01 -1.83 0.81
N ALA A 25 -0.17 -1.88 -0.23
CA ALA A 25 0.54 -0.69 -0.70
C ALA A 25 -0.43 0.39 -1.22
N ALA A 26 -1.44 0.00 -2.00
CA ALA A 26 -2.47 0.90 -2.49
C ALA A 26 -3.28 1.54 -1.35
N LEU A 27 -3.69 0.77 -0.34
CA LEU A 27 -4.41 1.29 0.83
C LEU A 27 -3.56 2.27 1.64
N ARG A 28 -2.26 2.01 1.78
CA ARG A 28 -1.34 2.94 2.46
C ARG A 28 -1.26 4.27 1.73
N GLN A 29 -1.18 4.23 0.41
CA GLN A 29 -1.15 5.43 -0.41
C GLN A 29 -2.46 6.22 -0.28
N LEU A 30 -3.60 5.55 -0.39
CA LEU A 30 -4.92 6.17 -0.19
C LEU A 30 -5.06 6.85 1.17
N ALA A 31 -4.58 6.21 2.25
CA ALA A 31 -4.63 6.79 3.59
C ALA A 31 -3.74 8.04 3.74
N ILE A 32 -2.59 8.09 3.05
CA ILE A 32 -1.71 9.26 3.05
C ILE A 32 -2.33 10.41 2.25
N ASP A 33 -2.94 10.10 1.11
CA ASP A 33 -3.56 11.09 0.24
C ASP A 33 -4.79 11.72 0.92
N GLU A 34 -5.61 10.90 1.57
CA GLU A 34 -6.75 11.37 2.36
C GLU A 34 -6.31 12.25 3.53
N LEU A 35 -5.22 11.90 4.22
CA LEU A 35 -4.67 12.73 5.30
C LEU A 35 -4.24 14.11 4.78
N ARG A 36 -3.56 14.17 3.62
CA ARG A 36 -3.16 15.44 3.00
C ARG A 36 -4.37 16.29 2.66
N ARG A 37 -5.37 15.68 2.04
CA ARG A 37 -6.62 16.35 1.70
C ARG A 37 -7.33 16.92 2.93
N GLN A 38 -7.45 16.14 4.00
CA GLN A 38 -8.08 16.61 5.24
C GLN A 38 -7.30 17.76 5.88
N ILE A 39 -5.98 17.75 5.80
CA ILE A 39 -5.17 18.86 6.30
C ILE A 39 -5.39 20.11 5.45
N GLU A 40 -5.41 19.99 4.13
CA GLU A 40 -5.72 21.11 3.22
C GLU A 40 -7.11 21.70 3.47
N GLU A 41 -8.12 20.85 3.71
CA GLU A 41 -9.50 21.28 3.94
C GLU A 41 -9.70 21.92 5.34
N LEU A 42 -9.11 21.35 6.39
CA LEU A 42 -9.36 21.77 7.78
C LEU A 42 -8.35 22.80 8.30
N ARG A 43 -7.12 22.77 7.78
CA ARG A 43 -5.95 23.52 8.28
C ARG A 43 -5.10 24.02 7.10
N PRO A 44 -5.64 24.85 6.20
CA PRO A 44 -4.90 25.37 5.05
C PRO A 44 -3.73 26.28 5.45
N ASP A 45 -3.73 26.78 6.68
CA ASP A 45 -2.68 27.60 7.30
C ASP A 45 -1.49 26.77 7.81
N LEU A 46 -1.58 25.43 7.79
CA LEU A 46 -0.53 24.58 8.31
C LEU A 46 0.73 24.69 7.45
N PRO A 47 1.92 24.95 8.04
CA PRO A 47 3.15 25.04 7.28
C PRO A 47 3.49 23.67 6.66
N ALA A 48 3.98 23.69 5.42
CA ALA A 48 4.30 22.47 4.67
C ALA A 48 5.24 21.50 5.42
N GLY A 49 6.15 22.04 6.25
CA GLY A 49 7.03 21.22 7.10
C GLY A 49 6.27 20.36 8.11
N GLU A 50 5.21 20.89 8.74
CA GLU A 50 4.38 20.14 9.68
C GLU A 50 3.46 19.13 8.97
N VAL A 51 3.01 19.45 7.74
CA VAL A 51 2.25 18.51 6.91
C VAL A 51 3.10 17.27 6.61
N GLU A 52 4.33 17.48 6.15
CA GLU A 52 5.25 16.38 5.83
C GLU A 52 5.65 15.59 7.09
N GLU A 53 5.81 16.22 8.24
CA GLU A 53 6.04 15.50 9.50
C GLU A 53 4.86 14.59 9.87
N ARG A 54 3.62 15.09 9.73
CA ARG A 54 2.41 14.30 9.99
C ARG A 54 2.28 13.14 9.00
N VAL A 55 2.58 13.36 7.72
CA VAL A 55 2.62 12.31 6.69
C VAL A 55 3.71 11.28 7.00
N ALA A 56 4.89 11.70 7.45
CA ALA A 56 5.97 10.79 7.85
C ALA A 56 5.56 9.91 9.05
N ARG A 57 4.94 10.51 10.08
CA ARG A 57 4.40 9.74 11.22
C ARG A 57 3.31 8.76 10.78
N MET A 58 2.46 9.13 9.83
CA MET A 58 1.43 8.23 9.28
C MET A 58 2.07 7.06 8.53
N ARG A 59 3.13 7.31 7.73
CA ARG A 59 3.90 6.27 7.03
C ARG A 59 4.55 5.28 8.00
N GLU A 60 5.06 5.75 9.13
CA GLU A 60 5.63 4.88 10.16
C GLU A 60 4.58 3.99 10.84
N LYS A 61 3.38 4.52 11.12
CA LYS A 61 2.29 3.73 11.70
C LYS A 61 1.71 2.69 10.75
N LEU A 62 1.77 2.95 9.45
CA LEU A 62 1.23 2.07 8.41
C LEU A 62 2.21 0.98 7.94
N LYS A 63 3.48 1.05 8.36
CA LYS A 63 4.54 0.07 8.04
C LYS A 63 4.18 -1.31 8.56
#